data_AF-A0A1H8KZ08-F1
#
_entry.id   AF-A0A1H8KZ08-F1
#
_cell.length_a   1.000
_cell.length_b   1.000
_cell.length_c   1.000
_cell.angle_alpha   90.00
_cell.angle_beta   90.00
_cell.angle_gamma   90.00
#
_symmetry.space_group_name_H-M   'P 1'
#
loop_
_entity.id
_entity.type
_entity.pdbx_description
1 polymer ?
#
loop_
_entity_poly.entity_id
_entity_poly.type
_entity_poly.pdbx_seq_one_letter_code
_entity_poly.pdbx_strand_id
1 'polypeptide(L)'
;MILDVQQGLAADGFHVSLVKLCLWFDLPRRTLYYRSVKSAPKVQEHLVAPIKALIEEHPSFGYRTVAHLLGMNKNTVQRIFQLKGWQVRKRAVGFRPRIQALPSVAKAPDERWAT
;
A
#
# COMPACT_ATOMS: atom_id res chain seq x y z
N MET A 1 13.43 22.45 8.93
CA MET A 1 12.88 23.58 8.15
C MET A 1 12.72 24.85 8.99
N ILE A 2 11.71 25.05 9.85
CA ILE A 2 11.65 26.26 10.72
C ILE A 2 12.80 26.33 11.73
N LEU A 3 13.22 25.18 12.28
CA LEU A 3 14.35 25.11 13.20
C LEU A 3 15.65 25.51 12.48
N ASP A 4 15.83 25.06 11.24
CA ASP A 4 16.97 25.40 10.40
C ASP A 4 17.02 26.91 10.12
N VAL A 5 15.86 27.54 9.86
CA VAL A 5 15.74 29.01 9.72
C VAL A 5 16.08 29.72 11.02
N GLN A 6 15.62 29.21 12.18
CA GLN A 6 15.95 29.77 13.48
C GLN A 6 17.46 29.69 13.76
N GLN A 7 18.10 28.58 13.39
CA GLN A 7 19.54 28.38 13.53
C GLN A 7 20.33 29.31 12.60
N GLY A 8 19.89 29.50 11.35
CA GLY A 8 20.50 30.46 10.43
C GLY A 8 20.42 31.90 10.95
N LEU A 9 19.24 32.33 11.39
CA LEU A 9 19.06 33.67 11.97
C LEU A 9 19.92 33.87 13.23
N ALA A 10 20.05 32.85 14.07
CA ALA A 10 20.89 32.91 15.26
C ALA A 10 22.38 33.03 14.89
N ALA A 11 22.84 32.33 13.84
CA ALA A 11 24.20 32.44 13.32
C ALA A 11 24.49 33.86 12.77
N ASP A 12 23.49 34.50 12.17
CA ASP A 12 23.54 35.89 11.71
C ASP A 12 23.38 36.92 12.86
N GLY A 13 23.28 36.47 14.11
CA GLY A 13 23.16 37.32 15.31
C GLY A 13 21.72 37.69 15.69
N PHE A 14 20.71 37.26 14.93
CA PHE A 14 19.30 37.56 15.18
C PHE A 14 18.63 36.50 16.06
N HIS A 15 18.25 36.91 17.26
CA HIS A 15 17.57 36.01 18.21
C HIS A 15 16.04 36.13 18.06
N VAL A 16 15.44 35.18 17.33
CA VAL A 16 13.99 35.13 17.10
C VAL A 16 13.38 33.92 17.81
N SER A 17 12.24 34.14 18.49
CA SER A 17 11.51 33.06 19.15
C SER A 17 10.76 32.19 18.13
N LEU A 18 10.65 30.90 18.44
CA LEU A 18 9.87 29.94 17.63
C LEU A 18 8.42 30.39 17.43
N VAL A 19 7.82 31.07 18.40
CA VAL A 19 6.44 31.60 18.30
C VAL A 19 6.34 32.66 17.20
N LYS A 20 7.31 33.58 17.13
CA LYS A 20 7.34 34.62 16.07
C LYS A 20 7.54 34.00 14.70
N LEU A 21 8.45 33.02 14.59
CA LEU A 21 8.67 32.30 13.33
C LEU A 21 7.41 31.54 12.89
N CYS A 22 6.75 30.81 13.80
CA CYS A 22 5.49 30.14 13.49
C CYS A 22 4.43 31.11 12.97
N LEU A 23 4.31 32.29 13.59
CA LEU A 23 3.37 33.33 13.19
C LEU A 23 3.69 33.88 11.80
N TRP A 24 4.96 34.19 11.51
CA TRP A 24 5.39 34.71 10.21
C TRP A 24 5.20 33.72 9.07
N PHE A 25 5.39 32.43 9.33
CA PHE A 25 5.21 31.37 8.34
C PHE A 25 3.79 30.78 8.32
N ASP A 26 2.85 31.33 9.09
CA ASP A 26 1.48 30.83 9.24
C ASP A 26 1.41 29.31 9.53
N LEU A 27 2.34 28.84 10.38
CA LEU A 27 2.48 27.44 10.74
C LEU A 27 1.97 27.18 12.17
N PRO A 28 0.97 26.30 12.36
CA PRO A 28 0.55 25.88 13.69
C PRO A 28 1.73 25.26 14.45
N ARG A 29 2.03 25.77 15.65
CA ARG A 29 3.14 25.30 16.48
C ARG A 29 3.10 23.78 16.74
N ARG A 30 1.90 23.18 16.81
CA ARG A 30 1.70 21.72 16.94
C ARG A 30 2.38 20.92 15.83
N THR A 31 2.43 21.47 14.62
CA THR A 31 3.02 20.81 13.44
C THR A 31 4.53 20.68 13.57
N LEU A 32 5.18 21.59 14.32
CA LEU A 32 6.62 21.52 14.58
C LEU A 32 6.98 20.47 15.61
N TYR A 33 6.19 20.35 16.68
CA TYR A 33 6.48 19.38 17.75
C TYR A 33 6.05 17.96 17.38
N TYR A 34 4.92 17.82 16.70
CA TYR A 34 4.42 16.51 16.28
C TYR A 34 4.92 16.16 14.88
N ARG A 35 6.11 15.55 14.83
CA ARG A 35 6.54 14.82 13.63
C ARG A 35 6.09 13.36 13.75
N SER A 36 5.20 12.92 12.86
CA SER A 36 4.84 11.50 12.80
C SER A 36 6.06 10.68 12.38
N VAL A 37 6.67 9.97 13.34
CA VAL A 37 7.74 9.03 13.05
C VAL A 37 7.07 7.67 12.81
N LYS A 38 6.67 7.40 11.56
CA LYS A 38 6.24 6.06 11.20
C LYS A 38 7.46 5.14 11.26
N SER A 39 7.45 4.19 12.19
CA SER A 39 8.51 3.18 12.28
C SER A 39 8.43 2.21 11.10
N ALA A 40 9.58 1.65 10.72
CA ALA A 40 9.63 0.59 9.73
C ALA A 40 8.82 -0.63 10.21
N PRO A 41 8.08 -1.31 9.33
CA PRO A 41 7.36 -2.52 9.71
C PRO A 41 8.31 -3.59 10.24
N LYS A 42 8.10 -4.05 11.47
CA LYS A 42 8.85 -5.17 12.05
C LYS A 42 8.17 -6.48 11.66
N VAL A 43 8.95 -7.44 11.20
CA VAL A 43 8.49 -8.80 10.87
C VAL A 43 9.21 -9.78 11.78
N GLN A 44 8.47 -10.68 12.41
CA GLN A 44 9.03 -11.70 13.29
C GLN A 44 9.58 -12.87 12.47
N GLU A 45 10.86 -13.19 12.65
CA GLU A 45 11.55 -14.17 11.80
C GLU A 45 10.97 -15.59 11.92
N HIS A 46 10.51 -15.99 13.10
CA HIS A 46 9.92 -17.31 13.32
C HIS A 46 8.63 -17.53 12.51
N LEU A 47 7.90 -16.47 12.15
CA LEU A 47 6.73 -16.56 11.27
C LEU A 47 7.15 -16.65 9.80
N VAL A 48 8.29 -16.07 9.45
CA VAL A 48 8.79 -15.99 8.07
C VAL A 48 9.43 -17.31 7.66
N ALA A 49 10.18 -17.95 8.55
CA ALA A 49 10.88 -19.21 8.27
C ALA A 49 9.96 -20.31 7.69
N PRO A 50 8.82 -20.69 8.32
CA PRO A 50 7.95 -21.74 7.79
C PRO A 50 7.25 -21.31 6.49
N ILE A 51 6.89 -20.03 6.36
CA ILE A 51 6.32 -19.48 5.13
C ILE A 51 7.32 -19.58 3.98
N LYS A 52 8.57 -19.22 4.23
CA LYS A 52 9.64 -19.25 3.22
C LYS A 52 9.92 -20.68 2.75
N ALA A 53 10.02 -21.62 3.69
CA ALA A 53 10.23 -23.04 3.37
C ALA A 53 9.14 -23.58 2.44
N LEU A 54 7.86 -23.28 2.73
CA LEU A 54 6.74 -23.69 1.88
C LEU A 54 6.72 -23.03 0.50
N ILE A 55 7.15 -21.76 0.40
CA ILE A 55 7.26 -21.07 -0.88
C ILE A 55 8.39 -21.68 -1.72
N GLU A 56 9.51 -22.05 -1.11
CA GLU A 56 10.63 -22.69 -1.79
C GLU A 56 10.27 -24.10 -2.28
N GLU A 57 9.53 -24.87 -1.48
CA GLU A 57 9.03 -26.19 -1.87
C GLU A 57 7.93 -26.09 -2.96
N HIS A 58 7.06 -25.09 -2.86
CA HIS A 58 5.92 -24.91 -3.74
C HIS A 58 5.77 -23.45 -4.22
N PRO A 59 6.52 -23.02 -5.25
CA PRO A 59 6.54 -21.63 -5.73
C PRO A 59 5.19 -21.09 -6.22
N SER A 60 4.25 -21.97 -6.56
CA SER A 60 2.90 -21.61 -7.04
C SER A 60 1.93 -21.26 -5.91
N PHE A 61 2.27 -21.50 -4.64
CA PHE A 61 1.35 -21.30 -3.53
C PHE A 61 1.16 -19.83 -3.19
N GLY A 62 -0.10 -19.39 -3.24
CA GLY A 62 -0.50 -18.06 -2.78
C GLY A 62 -0.61 -17.99 -1.26
N TYR A 63 -0.61 -16.76 -0.71
CA TYR A 63 -0.67 -16.52 0.73
C TYR A 63 -1.87 -17.18 1.44
N ARG A 64 -3.00 -17.37 0.73
CA ARG A 64 -4.18 -18.08 1.30
C ARG A 64 -3.89 -19.55 1.52
N THR A 65 -3.34 -20.22 0.51
CA THR A 65 -2.97 -21.64 0.59
C THR A 65 -1.93 -21.87 1.67
N VAL A 66 -0.88 -21.04 1.70
CA VAL A 66 0.16 -21.11 2.73
C VAL A 66 -0.42 -20.91 4.13
N ALA A 67 -1.35 -19.95 4.31
CA ALA A 67 -2.01 -19.73 5.59
C ALA A 67 -2.83 -20.96 6.04
N HIS A 68 -3.57 -21.59 5.13
CA HIS A 68 -4.34 -22.79 5.45
C HIS A 68 -3.46 -23.97 5.80
N LEU A 69 -2.38 -24.22 5.04
CA LEU A 69 -1.47 -25.35 5.28
C LEU A 69 -0.68 -25.20 6.60
N LEU A 70 -0.27 -23.98 6.95
CA LEU A 70 0.44 -23.72 8.20
C LEU A 70 -0.50 -23.51 9.40
N GLY A 71 -1.82 -23.51 9.20
CA GLY A 71 -2.80 -23.16 10.25
C GLY A 71 -2.62 -21.73 10.81
N MET A 72 -1.99 -20.83 10.03
CA MET A 72 -1.68 -19.46 10.46
C MET A 72 -2.82 -18.50 10.12
N ASN A 73 -2.88 -17.39 10.84
CA ASN A 73 -3.80 -16.31 10.49
C ASN A 73 -3.48 -15.75 9.08
N LYS A 74 -4.50 -15.78 8.19
CA LYS A 74 -4.38 -15.30 6.80
C LYS A 74 -3.84 -13.88 6.68
N ASN A 75 -4.19 -12.98 7.62
CA ASN A 75 -3.79 -11.57 7.56
C ASN A 75 -2.30 -11.41 7.87
N THR A 76 -1.77 -12.24 8.78
CA THR A 76 -0.34 -12.27 9.12
C THR A 76 0.48 -12.73 7.92
N VAL A 77 0.09 -13.84 7.30
CA VAL A 77 0.74 -14.38 6.11
C VAL A 77 0.65 -13.37 4.96
N GLN A 78 -0.53 -12.78 4.71
CA GLN A 78 -0.72 -11.76 3.69
C GLN A 78 0.20 -10.54 3.90
N ARG A 79 0.32 -10.06 5.14
CA ARG A 79 1.21 -8.93 5.47
C ARG A 79 2.68 -9.28 5.24
N ILE A 80 3.12 -10.48 5.62
CA ILE A 80 4.50 -10.95 5.38
C ILE A 80 4.78 -11.02 3.88
N PHE A 81 3.85 -11.56 3.09
CA PHE A 81 3.96 -11.60 1.62
C PHE A 81 4.08 -10.20 1.01
N GLN A 82 3.35 -9.21 1.51
CA GLN A 82 3.44 -7.83 1.04
C GLN A 82 4.78 -7.20 1.40
N LEU A 83 5.23 -7.35 2.65
CA LEU A 83 6.48 -6.76 3.14
C LEU A 83 7.73 -7.39 2.50
N LYS A 84 7.67 -8.68 2.17
CA LYS A 84 8.77 -9.41 1.51
C LYS A 84 8.68 -9.41 -0.02
N GLY A 85 7.61 -8.89 -0.60
CA GLY A 85 7.41 -8.88 -2.06
C GLY A 85 7.14 -10.26 -2.68
N TRP A 86 6.70 -11.24 -1.88
CA TRP A 86 6.44 -12.62 -2.31
C TRP A 86 5.07 -12.84 -2.97
N GLN A 87 4.29 -11.77 -3.15
CA GLN A 87 3.02 -11.88 -3.86
C GLN A 87 3.28 -12.26 -5.33
N VAL A 88 2.59 -13.32 -5.78
CA VAL A 88 2.58 -13.70 -7.19
C VAL A 88 1.97 -12.56 -8.01
N ARG A 89 2.81 -11.85 -8.78
CA ARG A 89 2.40 -10.66 -9.57
C ARG A 89 1.82 -11.00 -10.95
N LYS A 90 1.93 -12.25 -11.42
CA LYS A 90 1.53 -12.61 -12.77
C LYS A 90 0.11 -13.19 -12.79
N ARG A 91 -0.87 -12.38 -13.22
CA ARG A 91 -2.05 -12.94 -13.91
C ARG A 91 -1.71 -13.00 -15.39
N ALA A 92 -1.69 -14.18 -15.99
CA ALA A 92 -1.74 -14.27 -17.44
C ALA A 92 -3.10 -13.69 -17.88
N VAL A 93 -3.08 -12.46 -18.38
CA VAL A 93 -4.21 -11.93 -19.14
C VAL A 93 -4.15 -12.70 -20.45
N GLY A 94 -4.91 -13.78 -20.57
CA GLY A 94 -5.13 -14.39 -21.87
C GLY A 94 -5.63 -13.31 -22.83
N PHE A 95 -5.29 -13.43 -24.11
CA PHE A 95 -5.92 -12.68 -25.21
C PHE A 95 -7.38 -13.11 -25.35
N ARG A 96 -8.19 -12.91 -24.30
CA ARG A 96 -9.65 -13.04 -24.41
C ARG A 96 -10.11 -11.73 -25.04
N PRO A 97 -10.47 -11.71 -26.34
CA PRO A 97 -11.10 -10.52 -26.90
C PRO A 97 -12.31 -10.22 -26.02
N ARG A 98 -12.41 -8.97 -25.55
CA ARG A 98 -13.63 -8.50 -24.92
C ARG A 98 -14.73 -8.69 -25.96
N ILE A 99 -15.76 -9.49 -25.64
CA ILE A 99 -16.90 -9.69 -26.55
C ILE A 99 -17.38 -8.30 -26.98
N GLN A 100 -17.46 -8.08 -28.29
CA GLN A 100 -18.02 -6.83 -28.79
C GLN A 100 -19.49 -6.82 -28.37
N ALA A 101 -19.86 -5.87 -27.51
CA ALA A 101 -21.26 -5.63 -27.21
C ALA A 101 -21.90 -5.03 -28.47
N LEU A 102 -22.32 -5.92 -29.39
CA LEU A 102 -23.16 -5.53 -30.51
C LEU A 102 -24.52 -5.15 -29.92
N PRO A 103 -25.01 -3.92 -30.13
CA PRO A 103 -26.33 -3.56 -29.67
C PRO A 103 -27.34 -4.50 -30.34
N SER A 104 -28.20 -5.12 -29.55
CA SER A 104 -29.29 -5.96 -30.04
C SER A 104 -30.39 -5.06 -30.60
N VAL A 105 -30.16 -4.47 -31.77
CA VAL A 105 -31.13 -3.61 -32.45
C VAL A 105 -32.03 -4.51 -33.30
N ALA A 106 -33.34 -4.49 -33.01
CA ALA A 106 -34.36 -5.03 -33.91
C ALA A 106 -34.72 -3.97 -34.94
N LYS A 107 -35.05 -4.38 -36.18
CA LYS A 107 -35.45 -3.43 -37.23
C LYS A 107 -36.91 -3.05 -37.12
N ALA A 108 -37.72 -3.89 -36.48
CA ALA A 108 -39.12 -3.66 -36.23
C ALA A 108 -39.50 -4.10 -34.80
N PRO A 109 -40.63 -3.61 -34.25
CA PRO A 109 -41.24 -4.20 -33.06
C PRO A 109 -41.48 -5.71 -33.26
N ASP A 110 -41.45 -6.47 -32.16
CA ASP A 110 -41.94 -7.85 -32.08
C ASP A 110 -41.07 -8.94 -32.75
N GLU A 111 -39.97 -8.58 -33.42
CA GLU A 111 -39.08 -9.53 -34.10
C GLU A 111 -38.34 -10.52 -33.17
N ARG A 112 -38.16 -10.19 -31.88
CA ARG A 112 -37.34 -11.00 -30.94
C ARG A 112 -38.13 -11.78 -29.92
N TRP A 113 -39.44 -11.66 -29.94
CA TRP A 113 -40.36 -12.42 -29.08
C TRP A 113 -41.38 -13.17 -29.92
N ALA A 114 -40.88 -13.82 -30.97
CA ALA A 114 -41.51 -14.99 -31.55
C ALA A 114 -40.93 -16.22 -30.85
N THR A 115 -41.81 -17.00 -30.21
CA THR A 115 -41.57 -18.26 -29.48
C THR A 115 -40.62 -19.23 -30.17
#